data_AF-A0A1M6MPG0-F1
#
_entry.id   AF-A0A1M6MPG0-F1
#
_cell.length_a   1.000
_cell.length_b   1.000
_cell.length_c   1.000
_cell.angle_alpha   90.00
_cell.angle_beta   90.00
_cell.angle_gamma   90.00
#
_symmetry.space_group_name_H-M   'P 1'
#
loop_
_entity.id
_entity.type
_entity.pdbx_description
1 polymer ?
#
loop_
_entity_poly.entity_id
_entity_poly.type
_entity_poly.pdbx_seq_one_letter_code
_entity_poly.pdbx_strand_id
1 'polypeptide(L)'
;MEISGRRIWQVAAGDSERNYAKLCLEWDVILNGPGSEGPWPDCAGALRSGWGLSCKLADLERFCEEVKEGDLVVLRVGTAEVYWVGEVVGGYIWHEESATLTAGTCST
;
A
#
# COMPACT_ATOMS: atom_id res chain seq x y z
N MET A 1 3.51 12.13 19.29
CA MET A 1 2.66 11.54 18.24
C MET A 1 1.58 10.73 18.93
N GLU A 2 0.33 11.19 18.87
CA GLU A 2 -0.81 10.49 19.50
C GLU A 2 -1.29 9.37 18.58
N ILE A 3 -1.08 8.12 18.97
CA ILE A 3 -1.44 6.93 18.18
C ILE A 3 -2.85 6.40 18.52
N SER A 4 -3.44 6.88 19.61
CA SER A 4 -4.73 6.42 20.13
C SER A 4 -5.85 6.69 19.11
N GLY A 5 -6.53 5.64 18.67
CA GLY A 5 -7.64 5.71 17.72
C GLY A 5 -7.22 5.77 16.24
N ARG A 6 -5.92 5.76 15.93
CA ARG A 6 -5.42 5.70 14.55
C ARG A 6 -5.17 4.25 14.14
N ARG A 7 -5.45 3.92 12.88
CA ARG A 7 -5.10 2.61 12.34
C ARG A 7 -3.63 2.61 11.95
N ILE A 8 -2.93 1.52 12.26
CA ILE A 8 -1.53 1.32 11.89
C ILE A 8 -1.48 0.24 10.81
N TRP A 9 -1.05 0.64 9.61
CA TRP A 9 -0.86 -0.21 8.46
C TRP A 9 0.59 -0.69 8.41
N GLN A 10 0.77 -2.00 8.26
CA GLN A 10 2.09 -2.58 8.01
C GLN A 10 2.15 -2.96 6.54
N VAL A 11 3.02 -2.28 5.78
CA VAL A 11 3.13 -2.46 4.34
C VAL A 11 4.53 -2.96 4.00
N ALA A 12 4.58 -4.07 3.26
CA ALA A 12 5.84 -4.63 2.79
C ALA A 12 6.29 -3.90 1.51
N ALA A 13 7.46 -3.25 1.56
CA ALA A 13 8.12 -2.65 0.41
C ALA A 13 8.97 -3.66 -0.37
N GLY A 14 8.39 -4.83 -0.61
CA GLY A 14 9.04 -5.96 -1.26
C GLY A 14 9.58 -7.03 -0.30
N ASP A 15 10.49 -7.85 -0.81
CA ASP A 15 11.04 -9.05 -0.17
C ASP A 15 12.58 -9.04 -0.24
N SER A 16 13.23 -10.17 0.03
CA SER A 16 14.70 -10.26 -0.03
C SER A 16 15.28 -10.10 -1.43
N GLU A 17 14.47 -10.20 -2.49
CA GLU A 17 14.90 -10.10 -3.89
C GLU A 17 14.51 -8.75 -4.52
N ARG A 18 13.42 -8.13 -4.05
CA ARG A 18 12.92 -6.83 -4.52
C ARG A 18 12.80 -5.86 -3.35
N ASN A 19 13.50 -4.74 -3.42
CA ASN A 19 13.41 -3.69 -2.40
C ASN A 19 12.88 -2.39 -3.04
N TYR A 20 11.64 -2.03 -2.71
CA TYR A 20 11.00 -0.79 -3.13
C TYR A 20 11.04 0.30 -2.06
N ALA A 21 11.67 0.06 -0.90
CA ALA A 21 11.65 0.99 0.21
C ALA A 21 12.24 2.35 -0.17
N LYS A 22 13.35 2.35 -0.92
CA LYS A 22 13.95 3.58 -1.43
C LYS A 22 12.97 4.36 -2.33
N LEU A 23 12.25 3.67 -3.20
CA LEU A 23 11.27 4.30 -4.10
C LEU A 23 10.10 4.89 -3.30
N CYS A 24 9.54 4.11 -2.37
CA CYS A 24 8.48 4.59 -1.47
C CYS A 24 8.91 5.85 -0.70
N LEU A 25 10.14 5.86 -0.18
CA LEU A 25 10.72 6.99 0.55
C LEU A 25 10.97 8.22 -0.33
N GLU A 26 11.47 8.03 -1.54
CA GLU A 26 11.82 9.13 -2.44
C GLU A 26 10.58 9.89 -2.95
N TRP A 27 9.46 9.19 -3.08
CA TRP A 27 8.21 9.74 -3.60
C TRP A 27 7.16 9.97 -2.52
N ASP A 28 7.47 9.66 -1.25
CA ASP A 28 6.54 9.70 -0.13
C ASP A 28 5.23 8.91 -0.39
N VAL A 29 5.36 7.73 -0.99
CA VAL A 29 4.23 6.84 -1.33
C VAL A 29 4.41 5.46 -0.73
N ILE A 30 3.30 4.77 -0.51
CA ILE A 30 3.28 3.33 -0.28
C ILE A 30 2.72 2.61 -1.50
N LEU A 31 3.20 1.39 -1.75
CA LEU A 31 2.80 0.61 -2.92
C LEU A 31 2.02 -0.62 -2.49
N ASN A 32 0.85 -0.83 -3.07
CA ASN A 32 0.08 -2.06 -2.94
C ASN A 32 -0.36 -2.53 -4.32
N GLY A 33 -0.48 -3.83 -4.54
CA GLY A 33 -0.75 -4.40 -5.85
C GLY A 33 -1.29 -5.83 -5.77
N PRO A 34 -1.69 -6.41 -6.91
CA PRO A 34 -1.46 -5.96 -8.29
C PRO A 34 -2.38 -4.82 -8.75
N GLY A 35 -1.92 -3.99 -9.70
CA GLY A 35 -2.73 -2.96 -10.35
C GLY A 35 -2.74 -3.04 -11.89
N SER A 36 -2.25 -4.14 -12.47
CA SER A 36 -2.25 -4.38 -13.93
C SER A 36 -3.64 -4.43 -14.55
N GLU A 37 -4.63 -4.82 -13.75
CA GLU A 37 -6.02 -4.98 -14.19
C GLU A 37 -6.84 -3.69 -14.08
N GLY A 38 -6.19 -2.55 -13.80
CA GLY A 38 -6.84 -1.25 -13.67
C GLY A 38 -7.13 -0.81 -12.23
N PRO A 39 -7.85 0.31 -12.06
CA PRO A 39 -8.18 0.86 -10.75
C PRO A 39 -9.23 0.02 -10.01
N TRP A 40 -9.17 0.02 -8.68
CA TRP A 40 -10.26 -0.50 -7.84
C TRP A 40 -11.44 0.49 -7.85
N PRO A 41 -12.70 0.04 -7.88
CA PRO A 41 -13.18 -1.35 -7.84
C PRO A 41 -13.30 -2.04 -9.22
N ASP A 42 -13.08 -1.34 -10.32
CA ASP A 42 -13.32 -1.85 -11.68
C ASP A 42 -12.48 -3.12 -11.99
N CYS A 43 -11.27 -3.19 -11.45
CA CYS A 43 -10.38 -4.34 -11.61
C CYS A 43 -10.76 -5.57 -10.76
N ALA A 44 -11.66 -5.44 -9.79
CA ALA A 44 -11.95 -6.49 -8.81
C ALA A 44 -12.44 -7.80 -9.45
N GLY A 45 -13.27 -7.71 -10.50
CA GLY A 45 -13.76 -8.88 -11.23
C GLY A 45 -12.64 -9.64 -11.95
N ALA A 46 -11.78 -8.90 -12.66
CA ALA A 46 -10.64 -9.46 -13.36
C ALA A 46 -9.66 -10.11 -12.38
N LEU A 47 -9.33 -9.41 -11.28
CA LEU A 47 -8.47 -9.94 -10.22
C LEU A 47 -9.03 -11.23 -9.58
N ARG A 48 -10.33 -11.28 -9.28
CA ARG A 48 -11.00 -12.48 -8.73
C ARG A 48 -10.93 -13.69 -9.66
N SER A 49 -11.01 -13.46 -10.97
CA SER A 49 -10.96 -14.53 -11.97
C SER A 49 -9.54 -15.00 -12.32
N GLY A 50 -8.57 -14.08 -12.34
CA GLY A 50 -7.20 -14.35 -12.78
C GLY A 50 -6.24 -14.75 -11.67
N TRP A 51 -6.46 -14.27 -10.44
CA TRP A 51 -5.56 -14.50 -9.31
C TRP A 51 -6.20 -15.47 -8.29
N GLY A 52 -5.68 -16.68 -8.23
CA GLY A 52 -6.10 -17.71 -7.25
C GLY A 52 -5.70 -17.44 -5.78
N LEU A 53 -5.38 -16.19 -5.42
CA LEU A 53 -4.89 -15.80 -4.11
C LEU A 53 -5.91 -14.91 -3.40
N SER A 54 -6.90 -15.55 -2.76
CA SER A 54 -8.00 -14.88 -2.05
C SER A 54 -7.55 -13.88 -0.98
N CYS A 55 -6.44 -14.18 -0.29
CA CYS A 55 -5.89 -13.35 0.78
C CYS A 55 -5.28 -12.03 0.26
N LYS A 56 -4.55 -12.05 -0.87
CA LYS A 56 -3.98 -10.82 -1.45
C LYS A 56 -5.05 -9.87 -1.95
N LEU A 57 -6.13 -10.41 -2.53
CA LEU A 57 -7.24 -9.61 -2.98
C LEU A 57 -7.98 -8.93 -1.81
N ALA A 58 -8.20 -9.66 -0.72
CA ALA A 58 -8.83 -9.10 0.47
C ALA A 58 -7.99 -7.98 1.10
N ASP A 59 -6.65 -8.14 1.11
CA ASP A 59 -5.75 -7.07 1.54
C ASP A 59 -5.78 -5.85 0.62
N LEU A 60 -5.90 -6.07 -0.70
CA LEU A 60 -6.04 -5.00 -1.68
C LEU A 60 -7.35 -4.22 -1.51
N GLU A 61 -8.47 -4.94 -1.41
CA GLU A 61 -9.81 -4.40 -1.15
C GLU A 61 -9.81 -3.55 0.12
N ARG A 62 -9.30 -4.12 1.22
CA ARG A 62 -9.15 -3.42 2.49
C ARG A 62 -8.27 -2.17 2.39
N PHE A 63 -7.19 -2.24 1.61
CA PHE A 63 -6.31 -1.10 1.39
C PHE A 63 -7.01 0.01 0.62
N CYS A 64 -7.68 -0.30 -0.50
CA CYS A 64 -8.38 0.67 -1.32
C CYS A 64 -9.55 1.34 -0.60
N GLU A 65 -10.29 0.59 0.22
CA GLU A 65 -11.54 1.06 0.81
C GLU A 65 -11.37 1.62 2.21
N GLU A 66 -10.40 1.12 2.98
CA GLU A 66 -10.29 1.46 4.39
C GLU A 66 -9.10 2.35 4.75
N VAL A 67 -8.12 2.57 3.85
CA VAL A 67 -7.03 3.53 4.10
C VAL A 67 -7.58 4.95 4.12
N LYS A 68 -7.22 5.73 5.15
CA LYS A 68 -7.74 7.09 5.34
C LYS A 68 -6.63 8.05 5.75
N GLU A 69 -6.86 9.33 5.46
CA GLU A 69 -6.01 10.41 5.96
C GLU A 69 -5.92 10.35 7.50
N GLY A 70 -4.71 10.54 8.02
CA GLY A 70 -4.42 10.44 9.45
C GLY A 70 -4.06 9.05 9.96
N ASP A 71 -4.26 8.00 9.15
CA ASP A 71 -3.73 6.66 9.45
C ASP A 71 -2.21 6.65 9.41
N LEU A 72 -1.62 5.71 10.15
CA LEU A 72 -0.17 5.56 10.20
C LEU A 72 0.27 4.38 9.35
N VAL A 73 1.37 4.53 8.64
CA VAL A 73 1.94 3.47 7.82
C VAL A 73 3.36 3.18 8.28
N VAL A 74 3.63 1.90 8.47
CA VAL A 74 4.94 1.35 8.78
C VAL A 74 5.42 0.58 7.56
N LEU A 75 6.47 1.08 6.93
CA LEU A 75 7.08 0.46 5.77
C LEU A 75 8.17 -0.52 6.22
N ARG A 76 8.07 -1.77 5.78
CA ARG A 76 9.04 -2.83 6.14
C ARG A 76 9.61 -3.53 4.92
N VAL A 77 10.81 -4.07 5.04
CA VAL A 77 11.37 -5.04 4.08
C VAL A 77 11.72 -6.31 4.84
N GLY A 78 11.21 -7.44 4.34
CA GLY A 78 11.32 -8.71 5.06
C GLY A 78 10.65 -8.66 6.45
N THR A 79 11.19 -9.44 7.39
CA THR A 79 10.60 -9.61 8.73
C THR A 79 11.23 -8.70 9.78
N ALA A 80 12.45 -8.20 9.57
CA ALA A 80 13.26 -7.59 10.61
C ALA A 80 13.40 -6.07 10.53
N GLU A 81 13.23 -5.47 9.34
CA GLU A 81 13.61 -4.07 9.12
C GLU A 81 12.40 -3.18 8.88
N VAL A 82 12.29 -2.13 9.71
CA VAL A 82 11.37 -1.01 9.50
C VAL A 82 12.17 0.12 8.88
N TYR A 83 11.79 0.50 7.67
CA TYR A 83 12.47 1.54 6.90
C TYR A 83 11.90 2.92 7.18
N TRP A 84 10.61 2.98 7.47
CA TRP A 84 9.91 4.25 7.55
C TRP A 84 8.60 4.14 8.33
N VAL A 85 8.24 5.23 8.98
CA VAL A 85 6.93 5.43 9.61
C VAL A 85 6.46 6.83 9.24
N GLY A 86 5.19 6.95 8.86
CA GLY A 86 4.56 8.27 8.75
C GLY A 86 3.07 8.18 8.51
N GLU A 87 2.50 9.33 8.17
CA GLU A 87 1.06 9.55 8.17
C GLU A 87 0.52 9.59 6.74
N VAL A 88 -0.64 8.99 6.52
CA VAL A 88 -1.38 9.05 5.25
C VAL A 88 -1.97 10.45 5.10
N VAL A 89 -1.65 11.12 3.99
CA VAL A 89 -2.10 12.49 3.66
C VAL A 89 -2.94 12.54 2.39
N GLY A 90 -3.40 11.38 1.90
CA GLY A 90 -4.34 11.28 0.78
C GLY A 90 -4.94 9.88 0.66
N GLY A 91 -6.03 9.77 -0.09
CA GLY A 91 -6.65 8.50 -0.40
C GLY A 91 -5.85 7.64 -1.38
N TYR A 92 -6.43 6.49 -1.71
CA TYR A 92 -5.93 5.60 -2.75
C TYR A 92 -5.93 6.28 -4.13
N ILE A 93 -4.81 6.17 -4.85
CA ILE A 93 -4.64 6.60 -6.24
C ILE A 93 -4.06 5.45 -7.06
N TRP A 94 -4.61 5.23 -8.25
CA TRP A 94 -4.06 4.30 -9.24
C TRP A 94 -3.24 5.04 -10.29
N HIS A 95 -2.08 4.49 -10.62
CA HIS A 95 -1.24 4.98 -11.71
C HIS A 95 -1.08 3.92 -12.80
N GLU A 96 -1.42 4.29 -14.03
CA GLU A 96 -1.30 3.42 -15.21
C GLU A 96 0.15 3.02 -15.50
N GLU A 97 1.11 3.94 -15.30
CA GLU A 97 2.53 3.71 -15.61
C GLU A 97 3.23 2.72 -14.68
N SER A 98 2.81 2.65 -13.42
CA SER A 98 3.40 1.74 -12.43
C SER A 98 2.51 0.53 -12.12
N ALA A 99 1.28 0.48 -12.66
CA ALA A 99 0.29 -0.53 -12.34
C ALA A 99 0.19 -0.78 -10.82
N THR A 100 0.31 0.30 -10.03
CA THR A 100 0.48 0.24 -8.58
C THR A 100 -0.47 1.20 -7.89
N LEU A 101 -0.96 0.78 -6.73
CA LEU A 101 -1.81 1.58 -5.86
C LEU A 101 -0.94 2.39 -4.91
N THR A 102 -1.18 3.69 -4.82
CA THR A 102 -0.48 4.59 -3.90
C THR A 102 -1.41 5.19 -2.88
N ALA A 103 -0.90 5.42 -1.67
CA ALA A 103 -1.44 6.42 -0.76
C ALA A 103 -0.30 7.41 -0.45
N GLY A 104 -0.59 8.69 -0.58
CA GLY A 104 0.37 9.75 -0.27
C GLY A 104 0.68 9.76 1.23
N THR A 105 1.93 9.94 1.58
CA THR A 105 2.36 10.01 2.96
C THR A 105 3.17 11.26 3.26
N CYS A 106 3.30 11.64 4.53
CA CYS A 106 4.21 12.70 4.94
C CYS A 106 5.04 12.21 6.13
N SER A 107 6.36 12.43 6.07
CA SER A 107 7.26 12.20 7.19
C SER A 107 7.06 13.28 8.25
N THR A 108 6.77 12.87 9.48
CA THR A 108 6.85 13.74 10.67
C THR A 108 8.29 13.93 11.14
#